data_AF-A0A9E0J9T7-F1
#
_entry.id   AF-A0A9E0J9T7-F1
#
_cell.length_a   1.000
_cell.length_b   1.000
_cell.length_c   1.000
_cell.angle_alpha   90.00
_cell.angle_beta   90.00
_cell.angle_gamma   90.00
#
_symmetry.space_group_name_H-M   'P 1'
#
loop_
_entity.id
_entity.type
_entity.pdbx_description
1 polymer ?
#
loop_
_entity_poly.entity_id
_entity_poly.type
_entity_poly.pdbx_seq_one_letter_code
_entity_poly.pdbx_strand_id
1 'polypeptide(L)' 'MVYILGGWQSDFSKNWARQQMDFADAFAEVVGEGLAAVDLEPKDIDTGHVGNFVGDLFAGQGLLGGF' A
#
# COMPACT_ATOMS: atom_id res chain seq x y z
N MET A 1 -4.75 2.24 25.24
CA MET A 1 -5.23 3.41 24.48
C MET A 1 -4.83 3.21 23.04
N VAL A 2 -5.67 3.57 22.06
CA VAL A 2 -5.36 3.44 20.63
C VAL A 2 -5.34 4.84 20.02
N TYR A 3 -4.35 5.12 19.17
CA TYR A 3 -4.21 6.39 18.48
C TYR A 3 -4.10 6.14 16.97
N ILE A 4 -4.61 7.07 16.18
CA ILE A 4 -4.40 7.12 14.73
C ILE A 4 -3.36 8.20 14.49
N LEU A 5 -2.16 7.80 14.06
CA LEU A 5 -1.05 8.74 13.83
C LEU A 5 -1.25 9.54 12.54
N GLY A 6 -1.96 8.97 11.57
CA GLY A 6 -2.28 9.59 10.30
C GLY A 6 -2.68 8.56 9.26
N GLY A 7 -2.62 8.97 7.99
CA GLY A 7 -2.92 8.11 6.85
C GLY A 7 -2.66 8.83 5.54
N TRP A 8 -2.52 8.04 4.48
CA TRP A 8 -2.32 8.54 3.13
C TRP A 8 -3.20 7.74 2.17
N GLN A 9 -3.63 8.38 1.08
CA GLN A 9 -4.45 7.77 0.05
C GLN A 9 -3.93 8.18 -1.33
N SER A 10 -3.80 7.21 -2.23
CA SER A 10 -3.42 7.47 -3.60
C SER A 10 -4.51 8.23 -4.37
N ASP A 11 -4.09 8.86 -5.47
CA ASP A 11 -5.01 9.40 -6.45
C ASP A 11 -5.60 8.26 -7.28
N PHE A 12 -6.88 7.97 -7.06
CA PHE A 12 -7.61 6.90 -7.76
C PHE A 12 -7.82 7.18 -9.25
N SER A 13 -7.56 8.39 -9.72
CA SER A 13 -7.57 8.70 -11.16
C SER A 13 -6.30 8.25 -11.89
N LYS A 14 -5.23 7.87 -11.15
CA LYS A 14 -3.99 7.36 -11.75
C LYS A 14 -4.25 6.09 -12.54
N ASN A 15 -3.86 6.11 -13.81
CA ASN A 15 -3.83 4.92 -14.65
C ASN A 15 -2.43 4.28 -14.61
N TRP A 16 -2.29 3.18 -13.89
CA TRP A 16 -1.00 2.50 -13.67
C TRP A 16 -0.38 1.98 -14.98
N ALA A 17 -1.19 1.42 -15.87
CA ALA A 17 -0.72 0.92 -17.16
C ALA A 17 -0.09 2.03 -18.03
N ARG A 18 -0.64 3.25 -17.99
CA ARG A 18 -0.06 4.44 -18.66
C ARG A 18 1.24 4.92 -18.02
N GLN A 19 1.45 4.61 -16.74
CA GLN A 19 2.64 4.96 -15.97
C GLN A 19 3.67 3.81 -15.94
N GLN A 20 3.39 2.70 -16.65
CA GLN A 20 4.20 1.48 -16.62
C GLN A 20 4.41 0.93 -15.20
N MET A 21 3.44 1.15 -14.32
CA MET A 21 3.44 0.65 -12.95
C MET A 21 2.68 -0.67 -12.87
N ASP A 22 3.13 -1.54 -11.98
CA ASP A 22 2.39 -2.71 -11.54
C ASP A 22 1.81 -2.55 -10.12
N PHE A 23 1.27 -3.65 -9.59
CA PHE A 23 0.69 -3.67 -8.25
C PHE A 23 1.73 -3.40 -7.15
N ALA A 24 2.94 -3.96 -7.28
CA ALA A 24 3.99 -3.80 -6.29
C ALA A 24 4.50 -2.36 -6.24
N ASP A 25 4.61 -1.71 -7.40
CA ASP A 25 4.95 -0.28 -7.48
C ASP A 25 3.94 0.58 -6.72
N ALA A 26 2.64 0.37 -6.97
CA ALA A 26 1.58 1.10 -6.29
C ALA A 26 1.51 0.81 -4.78
N PHE A 27 1.74 -0.45 -4.39
CA PHE A 27 1.76 -0.85 -2.98
C PHE A 27 2.93 -0.21 -2.24
N ALA A 28 4.13 -0.19 -2.85
CA ALA A 28 5.31 0.46 -2.30
C ALA A 28 5.11 1.98 -2.15
N GLU A 29 4.50 2.65 -3.15
CA GLU A 29 4.13 4.07 -3.07
C GLU A 29 3.22 4.32 -1.86
N VAL A 30 2.12 3.57 -1.73
CA VAL A 30 1.12 3.77 -0.67
C VAL A 30 1.74 3.58 0.72
N VAL A 31 2.55 2.54 0.91
CA VAL A 31 3.20 2.27 2.20
C VAL A 31 4.23 3.36 2.53
N GLY A 32 5.07 3.74 1.56
CA GLY A 32 6.09 4.77 1.76
C GLY A 32 5.50 6.14 2.10
N GLU A 33 4.49 6.57 1.35
CA GLU A 33 3.81 7.84 1.59
C GLU A 33 3.01 7.84 2.91
N GLY A 34 2.41 6.71 3.27
CA GLY A 34 1.72 6.54 4.55
C GLY A 34 2.66 6.67 5.75
N LEU A 35 3.86 6.08 5.66
CA LEU A 35 4.90 6.20 6.68
C LEU A 35 5.47 7.63 6.76
N ALA A 36 5.73 8.25 5.60
CA ALA A 36 6.22 9.62 5.54
C ALA A 36 5.22 10.64 6.13
N ALA A 37 3.91 10.42 5.94
CA ALA A 37 2.86 11.27 6.49
C ALA A 37 2.84 11.33 8.02
N VAL A 38 3.46 10.36 8.70
CA VAL A 38 3.48 10.24 10.17
C VAL A 38 4.90 10.18 10.75
N ASP A 39 5.92 10.44 9.93
CA ASP A 39 7.35 10.43 10.32
C ASP A 39 7.77 9.13 11.02
N LEU A 40 7.45 7.99 10.40
CA LEU A 40 7.76 6.66 10.95
C LEU A 40 8.66 5.85 10.02
N GLU A 41 9.62 5.12 10.58
CA GLU A 41 10.47 4.22 9.81
C GLU A 41 9.81 2.83 9.62
N PRO A 42 10.01 2.15 8.48
CA PRO A 42 9.41 0.83 8.25
C PRO A 42 9.76 -0.22 9.32
N LYS A 43 10.97 -0.14 9.91
CA LYS A 43 11.44 -1.06 10.96
C LYS A 43 10.68 -0.91 12.28
N ASP A 44 9.96 0.19 12.46
CA ASP A 44 9.18 0.46 13.68
C ASP A 44 7.76 -0.13 13.58
N ILE A 45 7.41 -0.76 12.44
CA ILE A 45 6.14 -1.46 12.22
C ILE A 45 6.28 -2.94 12.58
N ASP A 46 5.52 -3.38 13.57
CA ASP A 46 5.47 -4.80 13.96
C ASP A 46 4.58 -5.65 13.06
N THR A 47 3.52 -5.07 12.47
CA THR A 47 2.53 -5.81 11.67
C THR A 47 1.87 -4.93 10.62
N GLY A 48 1.74 -5.46 9.41
CA GLY A 48 0.95 -4.87 8.33
C GLY A 48 -0.36 -5.64 8.11
N HIS A 49 -1.46 -4.91 7.87
CA HIS A 49 -2.74 -5.49 7.49
C HIS A 49 -3.12 -4.98 6.09
N VAL A 50 -3.33 -5.91 5.15
CA VAL A 50 -3.67 -5.57 3.77
C VAL A 50 -5.10 -6.02 3.47
N GLY A 51 -5.97 -5.04 3.20
CA GLY A 51 -7.30 -5.29 2.66
C GLY A 51 -7.23 -5.47 1.15
N ASN A 52 -7.68 -6.63 0.65
CA ASN A 52 -7.69 -6.95 -0.77
C ASN A 52 -9.08 -7.41 -1.18
N PHE A 53 -9.56 -6.91 -2.33
CA PHE A 53 -10.73 -7.46 -2.98
C PHE A 53 -10.36 -7.81 -4.42
N VAL A 54 -10.47 -9.09 -4.77
CA VAL A 54 -10.28 -9.63 -6.12
C VAL A 54 -8.94 -9.30 -6.82
N GLY A 55 -7.86 -9.07 -6.04
CA GLY A 55 -6.51 -8.83 -6.59
C GLY A 55 -5.99 -9.92 -7.53
N ASP A 56 -6.29 -11.21 -7.26
CA ASP A 56 -5.93 -12.31 -8.17
C ASP A 56 -6.52 -12.13 -9.58
N LEU A 57 -7.75 -11.62 -9.67
CA LEU A 57 -8.47 -11.49 -10.93
C LEU A 57 -7.99 -10.29 -11.76
N PHE A 58 -7.63 -9.19 -11.11
CA PHE A 58 -7.33 -7.92 -11.79
C PHE A 58 -5.85 -7.55 -11.83
N ALA A 59 -5.06 -8.05 -10.87
CA ALA A 59 -3.64 -7.78 -10.75
C ALA A 59 -2.78 -9.04 -10.81
N GLY A 60 -3.38 -10.23 -10.98
CA GLY A 60 -2.67 -11.51 -11.00
C GLY A 60 -2.05 -11.90 -9.66
N GLN A 61 -2.38 -11.19 -8.58
CA GLN A 61 -1.82 -11.39 -7.24
C GLN A 61 -2.86 -11.12 -6.16
N GLY A 62 -3.23 -12.14 -5.39
CA GLY A 62 -4.16 -12.02 -4.26
C GLY A 62 -3.51 -12.19 -2.89
N LEU A 63 -2.35 -12.86 -2.84
CA LEU A 63 -1.58 -13.03 -1.61
C LEU A 63 -0.68 -11.80 -1.38
N LEU A 64 -1.19 -10.79 -0.69
CA LEU A 64 -0.53 -9.48 -0.56
C LEU A 64 0.25 -9.27 0.74
N GLY A 65 0.77 -10.35 1.31
CA GLY A 65 1.57 -10.31 2.54
C GLY A 65 2.20 -11.65 2.91
N GLY A 66 2.21 -12.61 1.98
CA GLY A 66 2.95 -13.84 2.15
C GLY A 66 4.31 -13.69 1.47
N PHE A 67 5.36 -13.82 2.28
CA PHE A 67 6.74 -13.96 1.84
C PHE A 67 7.08 -15.45 1.70
#